data_AF-A0A0G1KPG9-F1
#
_entry.id   AF-A0A0G1KPG9-F1
#
_cell.length_a   1.000
_cell.length_b   1.000
_cell.length_c   1.000
_cell.angle_alpha   90.00
_cell.angle_beta   90.00
_cell.angle_gamma   90.00
#
_symmetry.space_group_name_H-M   'P 1'
#
loop_
_entity.id
_entity.type
_entity.pdbx_description
1 polymer ?
#
loop_
_entity_poly.entity_id
_entity_poly.type
_entity_poly.pdbx_seq_one_letter_code
_entity_poly.pdbx_strand_id
1 'polypeptide(L)'
;MEPDKLPKPTEEVTPVPQDVLPAPTATSPEKKSLFKSFKIPKVNLKLVLILLVVLALAATAGYLYLQNQSLKNQLATVATPTPLSSPEPSAEAADPTADWEVFQSNKIQNLSFPAFSLNYPSNWQKSVEEKSYLKFSLLKNNYAIQIIQDAMGGTACLFNDSPSFEGTSDDLRSAKYTQFETNSGLILRRYKTDYLQDNLVVFNFCQKETNSPYFVAPGQIASIQYLAPQNYNEDSLKEMDEIIKTLKTVE
;
A
#
# COMPACT_ATOMS: atom_id res chain seq x y z
N MET A 1 38.95 32.68 -38.81
CA MET A 1 38.13 31.96 -37.82
C MET A 1 38.31 30.49 -38.13
N GLU A 2 39.17 29.85 -37.35
CA GLU A 2 39.75 28.53 -37.60
C GLU A 2 38.96 27.49 -36.81
N PRO A 3 38.59 26.33 -37.39
CA PRO A 3 37.85 25.31 -36.66
C PRO A 3 38.81 24.41 -35.86
N ASP A 4 38.68 24.45 -34.55
CA ASP A 4 39.40 23.60 -33.60
C ASP A 4 39.10 22.10 -33.83
N LYS A 5 40.18 21.33 -33.94
CA LYS A 5 40.18 19.86 -34.01
C LYS A 5 39.94 19.27 -32.63
N LEU A 6 38.89 18.46 -32.48
CA LEU A 6 38.74 17.56 -31.33
C LEU A 6 39.76 16.40 -31.40
N PRO A 7 40.42 16.04 -30.28
CA PRO A 7 41.21 14.83 -30.19
C PRO A 7 40.32 13.60 -29.92
N LYS A 8 40.69 12.50 -30.57
CA LYS A 8 40.11 11.17 -30.46
C LYS A 8 40.72 10.42 -29.27
N PRO A 9 39.96 9.83 -28.33
CA PRO A 9 40.51 8.92 -27.35
C PRO A 9 40.56 7.51 -27.93
N THR A 10 41.77 6.97 -28.01
CA THR A 10 42.07 5.54 -28.19
C THR A 10 42.54 5.04 -26.84
N GLU A 11 41.81 4.12 -26.22
CA GLU A 11 42.43 3.17 -25.29
C GLU A 11 41.65 1.86 -25.25
N GLU A 12 42.32 0.84 -25.76
CA GLU A 12 41.90 -0.55 -25.83
C GLU A 12 42.33 -1.23 -24.53
N VAL A 13 41.36 -1.55 -23.66
CA VAL A 13 41.63 -2.23 -22.40
C VAL A 13 41.69 -3.73 -22.64
N THR A 14 42.89 -4.30 -22.49
CA THR A 14 43.15 -5.73 -22.53
C THR A 14 42.46 -6.43 -21.36
N PRO A 15 41.71 -7.54 -21.56
CA PRO A 15 41.12 -8.28 -20.46
C PRO A 15 42.17 -9.12 -19.72
N VAL A 16 42.18 -8.97 -18.39
CA VAL A 16 42.96 -9.78 -17.45
C VAL A 16 42.34 -11.19 -17.36
N PRO A 17 43.11 -12.28 -17.45
CA PRO A 17 42.60 -13.64 -17.25
C PRO A 17 42.13 -13.85 -15.80
N GLN A 18 40.88 -14.28 -15.62
CA GLN A 18 40.38 -14.71 -14.32
C GLN A 18 40.69 -16.21 -14.12
N ASP A 19 41.49 -16.49 -13.09
CA ASP A 19 41.73 -17.85 -12.59
C ASP A 19 40.42 -18.44 -12.07
N VAL A 20 39.99 -19.55 -12.70
CA VAL A 20 38.81 -20.31 -12.34
C VAL A 20 39.12 -21.17 -11.11
N LEU A 21 38.50 -20.86 -9.98
CA LEU A 21 38.52 -21.74 -8.80
C LEU A 21 37.72 -23.03 -9.07
N PRO A 22 38.22 -24.21 -8.66
CA PRO A 22 37.49 -25.47 -8.82
C PRO A 22 36.25 -25.52 -7.92
N ALA A 23 35.11 -25.89 -8.51
CA ALA A 23 33.83 -26.02 -7.83
C ALA A 23 33.84 -27.19 -6.81
N PRO A 24 33.25 -27.02 -5.61
CA PRO A 24 33.12 -28.08 -4.63
C PRO A 24 32.12 -29.14 -5.08
N THR A 25 32.54 -30.41 -5.05
CA THR A 25 31.72 -31.57 -5.35
C THR A 25 30.65 -31.77 -4.27
N ALA A 26 29.40 -31.44 -4.60
CA ALA A 26 28.26 -31.65 -3.70
C ALA A 26 27.92 -33.16 -3.61
N THR A 27 28.00 -33.71 -2.40
CA THR A 27 27.62 -35.10 -2.09
C THR A 27 26.10 -35.17 -1.91
N SER A 28 25.44 -36.00 -2.71
CA SER A 28 23.99 -36.19 -2.73
C SER A 28 23.48 -36.96 -1.50
N PRO A 29 22.47 -36.47 -0.76
CA PRO A 29 21.91 -37.19 0.38
C PRO A 29 20.91 -38.26 -0.05
N GLU A 30 21.12 -39.47 0.48
CA GLU A 30 20.33 -40.68 0.27
C GLU A 30 18.89 -40.53 0.83
N LYS A 31 17.89 -40.50 -0.05
CA LYS A 31 16.46 -40.46 0.30
C LYS A 31 16.00 -41.83 0.82
N LYS A 32 15.84 -41.97 2.14
CA LYS A 32 15.18 -43.13 2.75
C LYS A 32 13.66 -42.98 2.65
N SER A 33 13.06 -43.79 1.77
CA SER A 33 11.62 -43.95 1.59
C SER A 33 11.00 -44.62 2.82
N LEU A 34 10.17 -43.87 3.55
CA LEU A 34 9.50 -44.29 4.79
C LEU A 34 7.98 -44.10 4.68
N PHE A 35 7.37 -44.59 3.60
CA PHE A 35 5.91 -44.71 3.53
C PHE A 35 5.51 -46.18 3.48
N LYS A 36 5.28 -46.74 4.67
CA LYS A 36 4.62 -48.04 4.83
C LYS A 36 3.16 -47.92 4.38
N SER A 37 2.77 -48.86 3.52
CA SER A 37 1.46 -49.00 2.90
C SER A 37 0.33 -49.05 3.94
N PHE A 38 -0.43 -47.97 4.08
CA PHE A 38 -1.69 -47.96 4.81
C PHE A 38 -2.78 -48.58 3.95
N LYS A 39 -3.34 -49.72 4.39
CA LYS A 39 -4.50 -50.35 3.76
C LYS A 39 -5.75 -49.54 4.11
N ILE A 40 -6.21 -48.71 3.17
CA ILE A 40 -7.44 -47.93 3.32
C ILE A 40 -8.64 -48.87 3.07
N PRO A 41 -9.58 -49.00 4.03
CA PRO A 41 -10.81 -49.75 3.81
C PRO A 41 -11.63 -49.11 2.69
N LYS A 42 -12.31 -49.93 1.86
CA LYS A 42 -13.19 -49.46 0.77
C LYS A 42 -14.44 -48.78 1.35
N VAL A 43 -14.30 -47.55 1.83
CA VAL A 43 -15.41 -46.71 2.26
C VAL A 43 -15.96 -45.98 1.04
N ASN A 44 -17.29 -45.87 0.94
CA ASN A 44 -17.94 -45.11 -0.14
C ASN A 44 -17.53 -43.63 -0.04
N LEU A 45 -16.54 -43.22 -0.83
CA LEU A 45 -15.96 -41.87 -0.83
C LEU A 45 -17.01 -40.78 -0.98
N LYS A 46 -18.07 -41.03 -1.77
CA LYS A 46 -19.20 -40.10 -1.92
C LYS A 46 -19.93 -39.83 -0.61
N LEU A 47 -20.08 -40.84 0.24
CA LEU A 47 -20.77 -40.73 1.53
C LEU A 47 -19.93 -39.98 2.56
N VAL A 48 -18.61 -40.19 2.54
CA VAL A 48 -17.65 -39.42 3.35
C VAL A 48 -17.63 -37.95 2.95
N LEU A 49 -17.66 -37.67 1.64
CA LEU A 49 -17.67 -36.29 1.13
C LEU A 49 -18.96 -35.54 1.54
N ILE A 50 -20.12 -36.19 1.42
CA ILE A 50 -21.40 -35.61 1.85
C ILE A 50 -21.38 -35.32 3.37
N LEU A 51 -20.87 -36.25 4.17
CA LEU A 51 -20.77 -36.06 5.63
C LEU A 51 -19.87 -34.88 5.99
N LEU A 52 -18.72 -34.73 5.30
CA LEU A 52 -17.81 -33.59 5.51
C LEU A 52 -18.46 -32.25 5.15
N VAL A 53 -19.21 -32.19 4.05
CA VAL A 53 -19.92 -30.97 3.65
C VAL A 53 -20.99 -30.60 4.68
N VAL A 54 -21.77 -31.57 5.17
CA VAL A 54 -22.78 -31.32 6.21
C VAL A 54 -22.15 -30.82 7.51
N LEU A 55 -21.02 -31.41 7.93
CA LEU A 55 -20.28 -30.97 9.12
C LEU A 55 -19.73 -29.55 8.95
N ALA A 56 -19.20 -29.22 7.77
CA ALA A 56 -18.71 -27.88 7.47
C ALA A 56 -19.84 -26.83 7.52
N LEU A 57 -21.01 -27.13 6.96
CA LEU A 57 -22.17 -26.25 6.99
C LEU A 57 -22.75 -26.08 8.41
N ALA A 58 -22.76 -27.13 9.22
CA ALA A 58 -23.19 -27.03 10.61
C ALA A 58 -22.23 -26.16 11.45
N ALA A 59 -20.92 -26.29 11.22
CA ALA A 59 -19.91 -25.50 11.91
C ALA A 59 -20.00 -24.01 11.55
N THR A 60 -20.20 -23.67 10.27
CA THR A 60 -20.35 -22.27 9.84
C THR A 60 -21.63 -21.64 10.38
N ALA A 61 -22.76 -22.35 10.35
CA ALA A 61 -24.01 -21.88 10.94
C ALA A 61 -23.89 -21.63 12.45
N GLY A 62 -23.23 -22.54 13.19
CA GLY A 62 -22.96 -22.38 14.61
C GLY A 62 -22.07 -21.17 14.92
N TYR A 63 -21.01 -20.97 14.13
CA TYR A 63 -20.12 -19.81 14.27
C TYR A 63 -20.86 -18.48 14.05
N LEU A 64 -21.67 -18.37 12.98
CA LEU A 64 -22.45 -17.17 12.68
C LEU A 64 -23.49 -16.88 13.77
N TYR A 65 -24.12 -17.91 14.35
CA TYR A 65 -25.06 -17.76 15.45
C TYR A 65 -24.38 -17.17 16.71
N LEU A 66 -23.20 -17.69 17.07
CA LEU A 66 -22.43 -17.19 18.21
C LEU A 66 -21.96 -15.74 18.00
N GLN A 67 -21.55 -15.38 16.78
CA GLN A 67 -21.14 -14.02 16.45
C GLN A 67 -22.30 -13.02 16.60
N ASN A 68 -23.50 -13.39 16.14
CA ASN A 68 -24.70 -12.56 16.24
C ASN A 68 -25.14 -12.33 17.71
N GLN A 69 -24.98 -13.33 18.58
CA GLN A 69 -25.20 -13.18 20.03
C GLN A 69 -24.22 -12.18 20.67
N SER A 70 -22.94 -12.23 20.29
CA SER A 70 -21.92 -11.28 20.78
C SER A 70 -22.24 -9.83 20.42
N LEU A 71 -22.66 -9.59 19.16
CA LEU A 71 -23.10 -8.27 18.68
C LEU A 71 -24.28 -7.73 19.50
N LYS A 72 -25.31 -8.54 19.76
CA LYS A 72 -26.47 -8.12 20.56
C LYS A 72 -26.09 -7.67 21.98
N ASN A 73 -25.12 -8.36 22.60
CA ASN A 73 -24.65 -7.99 23.94
C ASN A 73 -23.84 -6.67 23.92
N GLN A 74 -23.12 -6.37 22.84
CA GLN A 74 -22.42 -5.09 22.71
C GLN A 74 -23.38 -3.92 22.50
N LEU A 75 -24.43 -4.10 21.70
CA LEU A 75 -25.45 -3.06 21.48
C LEU A 75 -26.29 -2.76 22.74
N ALA A 76 -26.44 -3.73 23.66
CA ALA A 76 -27.16 -3.53 24.92
C ALA A 76 -26.37 -2.70 25.96
N THR A 77 -25.09 -2.40 25.72
CA THR A 77 -24.21 -1.69 26.67
C THR A 77 -23.97 -0.22 26.29
N VAL A 78 -24.68 0.31 25.28
CA VAL A 78 -24.58 1.74 24.95
C VAL A 78 -25.31 2.54 26.03
N ALA A 79 -24.53 3.17 26.90
CA ALA A 79 -25.01 4.06 27.94
C ALA A 79 -25.81 5.23 27.35
N THR A 80 -26.92 5.54 28.00
CA THR A 80 -27.74 6.73 27.73
C THR A 80 -26.86 7.99 27.90
N PRO A 81 -26.79 8.88 26.90
CA PRO A 81 -26.00 10.09 27.01
C PRO A 81 -26.55 10.98 28.11
N THR A 82 -25.70 11.32 29.08
CA THR A 82 -25.96 12.36 30.08
C THR A 82 -26.18 13.69 29.34
N PRO A 83 -27.29 14.41 29.58
CA PRO A 83 -27.48 15.74 28.99
C PRO A 83 -26.42 16.68 29.55
N LEU A 84 -25.50 17.10 28.67
CA LEU A 84 -24.45 18.06 28.98
C LEU A 84 -25.06 19.47 28.99
N SER A 85 -24.83 20.20 30.07
CA SER A 85 -25.22 21.60 30.22
C SER A 85 -24.64 22.44 29.08
N SER A 86 -25.50 23.23 28.44
CA SER A 86 -25.21 24.14 27.33
C SER A 86 -24.02 25.04 27.65
N PRO A 87 -22.89 24.92 26.94
CA PRO A 87 -21.86 25.95 26.99
C PRO A 87 -22.31 27.20 26.23
N GLU A 88 -21.87 28.33 26.75
CA GLU A 88 -21.92 29.67 26.18
C GLU A 88 -21.38 29.69 24.73
N PRO A 89 -21.90 30.54 23.82
CA PRO A 89 -21.51 30.53 22.41
C PRO A 89 -20.05 30.94 22.26
N SER A 90 -19.15 29.95 22.31
CA SER A 90 -17.79 30.05 21.82
C SER A 90 -17.89 30.29 20.32
N ALA A 91 -17.24 31.35 19.83
CA ALA A 91 -17.10 31.61 18.40
C ALA A 91 -16.70 30.29 17.70
N GLU A 92 -17.62 29.80 16.88
CA GLU A 92 -17.49 28.55 16.15
C GLU A 92 -16.25 28.71 15.27
N ALA A 93 -15.18 28.00 15.62
CA ALA A 93 -13.97 27.97 14.83
C ALA A 93 -14.39 27.51 13.43
N ALA A 94 -14.26 28.40 12.44
CA ALA A 94 -14.62 28.11 11.07
C ALA A 94 -14.07 26.74 10.68
N ASP A 95 -14.94 25.86 10.18
CA ASP A 95 -14.55 24.52 9.77
C ASP A 95 -13.35 24.65 8.83
N PRO A 96 -12.16 24.12 9.17
CA PRO A 96 -10.98 24.22 8.33
C PRO A 96 -11.16 23.53 6.97
N THR A 97 -12.27 22.80 6.77
CA THR A 97 -12.65 22.14 5.53
C THR A 97 -13.70 22.86 4.69
N ALA A 98 -14.17 24.05 5.11
CA ALA A 98 -15.27 24.77 4.44
C ALA A 98 -15.00 25.10 2.95
N ASP A 99 -13.74 25.29 2.57
CA ASP A 99 -13.32 25.68 1.20
C ASP A 99 -12.63 24.53 0.43
N TRP A 100 -12.93 23.28 0.77
CA TRP A 100 -12.33 22.13 0.08
C TRP A 100 -13.08 21.81 -1.22
N GLU A 101 -12.29 21.55 -2.27
CA GLU A 101 -12.76 21.00 -3.53
C GLU A 101 -12.74 19.47 -3.49
N VAL A 102 -13.55 18.85 -4.35
CA VAL A 102 -13.59 17.40 -4.52
C VAL A 102 -13.13 17.04 -5.93
N PHE A 103 -12.11 16.19 -6.02
CA PHE A 103 -11.75 15.51 -7.25
C PHE A 103 -12.35 14.10 -7.24
N GLN A 104 -12.87 13.66 -8.38
CA GLN A 104 -13.34 12.30 -8.60
C GLN A 104 -12.77 11.82 -9.94
N SER A 105 -12.09 10.67 -9.92
CA SER A 105 -11.52 10.06 -11.11
C SER A 105 -12.52 9.17 -11.83
N ASN A 106 -12.25 8.91 -13.11
CA ASN A 106 -12.89 7.84 -13.85
C ASN A 106 -12.11 6.52 -13.69
N LYS A 107 -12.80 5.39 -13.81
CA LYS A 107 -12.18 4.08 -13.92
C LYS A 107 -11.50 3.93 -15.27
N ILE A 108 -10.18 3.70 -15.28
CA ILE A 108 -9.43 3.37 -16.51
C ILE A 108 -9.69 1.90 -16.86
N GLN A 109 -10.26 1.64 -18.04
CA GLN A 109 -10.80 0.32 -18.43
C GLN A 109 -9.75 -0.82 -18.38
N ASN A 110 -8.48 -0.52 -18.67
CA ASN A 110 -7.42 -1.52 -18.77
C ASN A 110 -6.57 -1.66 -17.49
N LEU A 111 -6.94 -0.96 -16.41
CA LEU A 111 -6.23 -1.01 -15.13
C LEU A 111 -7.10 -1.67 -14.06
N SER A 112 -6.47 -2.37 -13.12
CA SER A 112 -7.15 -3.01 -12.00
C SER A 112 -7.64 -2.01 -10.94
N PHE A 113 -7.04 -0.82 -10.86
CA PHE A 113 -7.37 0.20 -9.86
C PHE A 113 -8.79 0.76 -9.99
N PRO A 114 -9.56 0.88 -8.90
CA PRO A 114 -10.90 1.48 -8.93
C PRO A 114 -10.83 2.99 -9.22
N ALA A 115 -11.98 3.58 -9.55
CA ALA A 115 -12.13 5.03 -9.46
C ALA A 115 -11.94 5.49 -8.00
N PHE A 116 -11.50 6.73 -7.80
CA PHE A 116 -11.32 7.29 -6.47
C PHE A 116 -11.82 8.72 -6.40
N SER A 117 -12.06 9.19 -5.17
CA SER A 117 -12.29 10.61 -4.88
C SER A 117 -11.34 11.09 -3.80
N LEU A 118 -10.98 12.36 -3.87
CA LEU A 118 -10.09 13.03 -2.94
C LEU A 118 -10.61 14.44 -2.71
N ASN A 119 -10.73 14.85 -1.45
CA ASN A 119 -11.01 16.23 -1.11
C ASN A 119 -9.67 16.97 -0.89
N TYR A 120 -9.57 18.21 -1.33
CA TYR A 120 -8.35 19.01 -1.17
C TYR A 120 -8.67 20.50 -1.01
N PRO A 121 -7.85 21.29 -0.31
CA PRO A 121 -8.09 22.72 -0.18
C PRO A 121 -7.99 23.44 -1.53
N SER A 122 -8.89 24.39 -1.78
CA SER A 122 -8.97 25.17 -3.03
C SER A 122 -7.70 25.96 -3.39
N ASN A 123 -6.79 26.20 -2.43
CA ASN A 123 -5.51 26.85 -2.70
C ASN A 123 -4.43 25.92 -3.28
N TRP A 124 -4.73 24.65 -3.50
CA TRP A 124 -3.86 23.71 -4.23
C TRP A 124 -4.18 23.73 -5.73
N GLN A 125 -3.14 23.87 -6.55
CA GLN A 125 -3.27 23.79 -8.00
C GLN A 125 -3.40 22.33 -8.44
N LYS A 126 -4.55 21.99 -9.02
CA LYS A 126 -4.82 20.67 -9.60
C LYS A 126 -4.28 20.54 -11.03
N SER A 127 -3.70 19.39 -11.34
CA SER A 127 -3.37 18.94 -12.69
C SER A 127 -3.77 17.48 -12.88
N VAL A 128 -4.37 17.15 -14.03
CA VAL A 128 -4.85 15.81 -14.36
C VAL A 128 -4.36 15.43 -15.75
N GLU A 129 -3.70 14.29 -15.85
CA GLU A 129 -3.37 13.65 -17.11
C GLU A 129 -4.06 12.29 -17.17
N GLU A 130 -4.97 12.11 -18.13
CA GLU A 130 -5.77 10.89 -18.31
C GLU A 130 -5.62 10.38 -19.75
N LYS A 131 -5.03 9.19 -19.88
CA LYS A 131 -4.81 8.45 -21.15
C LYS A 131 -5.07 6.96 -20.91
N SER A 132 -4.11 6.10 -21.24
CA SER A 132 -4.10 4.69 -20.81
C SER A 132 -3.72 4.52 -19.33
N TYR A 133 -3.27 5.60 -18.70
CA TYR A 133 -2.97 5.75 -17.28
C TYR A 133 -3.66 7.01 -16.75
N LEU A 134 -3.71 7.16 -15.44
CA LEU A 134 -4.17 8.37 -14.76
C LEU A 134 -3.04 8.90 -13.87
N LYS A 135 -2.70 10.17 -14.02
CA LYS A 135 -1.85 10.93 -13.09
C LYS A 135 -2.62 12.14 -12.60
N PHE A 136 -3.02 12.10 -11.33
CA PHE A 136 -3.58 13.24 -10.62
C PHE A 136 -2.46 13.90 -9.80
N SER A 137 -2.34 15.22 -9.88
CA SER A 137 -1.35 15.99 -9.14
C SER A 137 -1.98 17.21 -8.47
N LEU A 138 -1.64 17.42 -7.20
CA LEU A 138 -1.92 18.66 -6.48
C LEU A 138 -0.59 19.35 -6.19
N LEU A 139 -0.48 20.62 -6.54
CA LEU A 139 0.72 21.42 -6.36
C LEU A 139 0.44 22.63 -5.47
N LYS A 140 1.31 22.89 -4.51
CA LYS A 140 1.28 24.10 -3.69
C LYS A 140 2.70 24.49 -3.35
N ASN A 141 3.13 25.64 -3.87
CA ASN A 141 4.54 26.06 -3.83
C ASN A 141 5.42 24.96 -4.44
N ASN A 142 6.44 24.50 -3.71
CA ASN A 142 7.37 23.43 -4.14
C ASN A 142 7.00 22.05 -3.57
N TYR A 143 5.74 21.86 -3.16
CA TYR A 143 5.21 20.57 -2.72
C TYR A 143 4.25 20.03 -3.77
N ALA A 144 4.29 18.71 -3.97
CA ALA A 144 3.33 18.02 -4.81
C ALA A 144 2.85 16.71 -4.19
N ILE A 145 1.54 16.46 -4.28
CA ILE A 145 0.93 15.14 -4.08
C ILE A 145 0.68 14.56 -5.47
N GLN A 146 1.14 13.33 -5.72
CA GLN A 146 0.87 12.61 -6.96
C GLN A 146 0.15 11.31 -6.66
N ILE A 147 -0.96 11.06 -7.36
CA ILE A 147 -1.72 9.81 -7.33
C ILE A 147 -1.72 9.24 -8.75
N ILE A 148 -1.10 8.08 -8.92
CA ILE A 148 -0.81 7.49 -10.23
C ILE A 148 -1.45 6.10 -10.32
N GLN A 149 -2.29 5.90 -11.33
CA GLN A 149 -2.81 4.60 -11.74
C GLN A 149 -2.20 4.24 -13.10
N ASP A 150 -1.33 3.25 -13.13
CA ASP A 150 -0.68 2.75 -14.35
C ASP A 150 -0.50 1.23 -14.26
N ALA A 151 -0.10 0.55 -15.34
CA ALA A 151 0.16 -0.88 -15.37
C ALA A 151 1.45 -1.24 -14.60
N MET A 152 1.40 -1.16 -13.27
CA MET A 152 2.53 -1.39 -12.36
C MET A 152 2.38 -2.72 -11.63
N GLY A 153 3.48 -3.45 -11.49
CA GLY A 153 3.56 -4.62 -10.61
C GLY A 153 3.53 -4.20 -9.14
N GLY A 154 2.93 -5.03 -8.29
CA GLY A 154 2.97 -4.87 -6.83
C GLY A 154 4.24 -5.43 -6.21
N THR A 155 4.74 -4.77 -5.17
CA THR A 155 5.81 -5.27 -4.30
C THR A 155 5.39 -5.15 -2.85
N ALA A 156 5.80 -6.10 -2.02
CA ALA A 156 5.60 -6.03 -0.57
C ALA A 156 6.62 -5.06 0.04
N CYS A 157 6.17 -4.17 0.92
CA CYS A 157 6.99 -3.27 1.69
C CYS A 157 7.32 -3.90 3.04
N LEU A 158 8.58 -4.30 3.25
CA LEU A 158 9.02 -4.95 4.48
C LEU A 158 9.58 -3.92 5.46
N PHE A 159 8.79 -3.55 6.46
CA PHE A 159 9.22 -2.68 7.56
C PHE A 159 9.82 -3.50 8.71
N ASN A 160 10.39 -2.81 9.69
CA ASN A 160 11.04 -3.44 10.86
C ASN A 160 10.13 -4.38 11.67
N ASP A 161 8.81 -4.17 11.59
CA ASP A 161 7.77 -4.95 12.23
C ASP A 161 7.09 -5.96 11.30
N SER A 162 7.54 -6.08 10.05
CA SER A 162 7.00 -7.05 9.10
C SER A 162 7.46 -8.49 9.43
N PRO A 163 6.57 -9.49 9.30
CA PRO A 163 6.97 -10.89 9.41
C PRO A 163 7.88 -11.31 8.26
N SER A 164 8.50 -12.49 8.37
CA SER A 164 9.30 -13.07 7.30
C SER A 164 8.47 -13.26 6.03
N PHE A 165 8.96 -12.75 4.90
CA PHE A 165 8.28 -12.77 3.62
C PHE A 165 9.13 -13.49 2.57
N GLU A 166 8.49 -14.29 1.73
CA GLU A 166 9.11 -14.91 0.55
C GLU A 166 8.42 -14.36 -0.71
N GLY A 167 9.18 -13.63 -1.54
CA GLY A 167 8.66 -13.04 -2.77
C GLY A 167 9.33 -11.70 -3.12
N THR A 168 8.83 -11.05 -4.16
CA THR A 168 9.27 -9.70 -4.56
C THR A 168 8.89 -8.70 -3.48
N SER A 169 9.90 -8.02 -2.94
CA SER A 169 9.73 -7.08 -1.84
C SER A 169 10.76 -5.96 -1.89
N ASP A 170 10.36 -4.81 -1.35
CA ASP A 170 11.23 -3.70 -0.99
C ASP A 170 11.61 -3.83 0.49
N ASP A 171 12.91 -3.91 0.78
CA ASP A 171 13.41 -3.97 2.15
C ASP A 171 13.48 -2.57 2.76
N LEU A 172 12.48 -2.23 3.56
CA LEU A 172 12.32 -0.95 4.26
C LEU A 172 12.53 -1.09 5.76
N ARG A 173 13.23 -2.14 6.22
CA ARG A 173 13.42 -2.41 7.67
C ARG A 173 14.27 -1.35 8.37
N SER A 174 15.10 -0.62 7.63
CA SER A 174 15.86 0.54 8.14
C SER A 174 15.14 1.87 7.98
N ALA A 175 14.04 1.92 7.21
CA ALA A 175 13.35 3.15 6.89
C ALA A 175 12.50 3.63 8.07
N LYS A 176 12.51 4.95 8.31
CA LYS A 176 11.54 5.60 9.19
C LYS A 176 10.26 5.88 8.39
N TYR A 177 9.12 5.63 9.00
CA TYR A 177 7.82 5.87 8.38
C TYR A 177 6.86 6.61 9.30
N THR A 178 5.87 7.28 8.70
CA THR A 178 4.68 7.82 9.37
C THR A 178 3.49 6.97 8.98
N GLN A 179 2.78 6.42 9.96
CA GLN A 179 1.56 5.63 9.74
C GLN A 179 0.33 6.46 10.05
N PHE A 180 -0.68 6.40 9.19
CA PHE A 180 -1.99 6.99 9.44
C PHE A 180 -3.09 6.19 8.73
N GLU A 181 -4.33 6.44 9.14
CA GLU A 181 -5.53 5.82 8.58
C GLU A 181 -6.35 6.88 7.83
N THR A 182 -6.82 6.54 6.63
CA THR A 182 -7.73 7.40 5.86
C THR A 182 -9.16 7.31 6.42
N ASN A 183 -10.01 8.27 6.07
CA ASN A 183 -11.43 8.28 6.40
C ASN A 183 -12.19 7.08 5.82
N SER A 184 -11.60 6.39 4.83
CA SER A 184 -12.10 5.15 4.23
C SER A 184 -11.54 3.88 4.88
N GLY A 185 -10.74 3.99 5.94
CA GLY A 185 -10.16 2.86 6.67
C GLY A 185 -8.88 2.28 6.07
N LEU A 186 -8.24 2.98 5.12
CA LEU A 186 -6.96 2.53 4.56
C LEU A 186 -5.83 2.88 5.51
N ILE A 187 -5.03 1.89 5.88
CA ILE A 187 -3.84 2.12 6.68
C ILE A 187 -2.66 2.32 5.74
N LEU A 188 -2.08 3.52 5.78
CA LEU A 188 -0.98 3.94 4.92
C LEU A 188 0.28 4.16 5.76
N ARG A 189 1.44 3.84 5.17
CA ARG A 189 2.77 4.19 5.68
C ARG A 189 3.50 5.02 4.64
N ARG A 190 3.76 6.29 4.97
CA ARG A 190 4.64 7.17 4.20
C ARG A 190 6.07 7.00 4.66
N TYR A 191 7.01 6.83 3.74
CA TYR A 191 8.44 6.80 4.03
C TYR A 191 9.22 7.65 3.03
N LYS A 192 10.34 8.23 3.49
CA LYS A 192 11.26 8.98 2.64
C LYS A 192 12.13 8.01 1.85
N THR A 193 12.34 8.27 0.56
CA THR A 193 13.28 7.50 -0.26
C THR A 193 14.67 8.12 -0.24
N ASP A 194 15.68 7.35 -0.66
CA ASP A 194 17.06 7.82 -0.75
C ASP A 194 17.39 8.55 -2.07
N TYR A 195 16.44 8.58 -3.01
CA TYR A 195 16.63 9.26 -4.30
C TYR A 195 15.88 10.60 -4.34
N LEU A 196 16.35 11.48 -5.23
CA LEU A 196 15.71 12.75 -5.51
C LEU A 196 15.09 12.72 -6.90
N GLN A 197 13.98 13.42 -7.07
CA GLN A 197 13.36 13.68 -8.37
C GLN A 197 13.37 15.19 -8.61
N ASP A 198 14.06 15.64 -9.66
CA ASP A 198 14.19 17.07 -9.97
C ASP A 198 14.65 17.91 -8.76
N ASN A 199 15.61 17.36 -8.00
CA ASN A 199 16.14 17.93 -6.76
C ASN A 199 15.14 18.01 -5.57
N LEU A 200 13.98 17.37 -5.69
CA LEU A 200 13.00 17.22 -4.62
C LEU A 200 13.16 15.87 -3.92
N VAL A 201 12.92 15.87 -2.61
CA VAL A 201 12.81 14.66 -1.79
C VAL A 201 11.52 13.95 -2.17
N VAL A 202 11.63 12.64 -2.41
CA VAL A 202 10.48 11.79 -2.71
C VAL A 202 10.06 11.04 -1.45
N PHE A 203 8.77 11.02 -1.19
CA PHE A 203 8.16 10.11 -0.23
C PHE A 203 7.22 9.17 -0.96
N ASN A 204 7.38 7.88 -0.71
CA ASN A 204 6.49 6.85 -1.23
C ASN A 204 5.56 6.35 -0.13
N PHE A 205 4.50 5.68 -0.57
CA PHE A 205 3.48 5.13 0.29
C PHE A 205 3.35 3.64 0.08
N CYS A 206 3.23 2.92 1.20
CA CYS A 206 2.74 1.55 1.19
C CYS A 206 1.39 1.48 1.91
N GLN A 207 0.49 0.66 1.39
CA GLN A 207 -0.84 0.45 1.97
C GLN A 207 -0.88 -0.93 2.61
N LYS A 208 -1.45 -1.04 3.82
CA LYS A 208 -1.73 -2.34 4.43
C LYS A 208 -2.76 -3.11 3.60
N GLU A 209 -2.50 -4.39 3.36
CA GLU A 209 -3.48 -5.29 2.75
C GLU A 209 -4.58 -5.67 3.75
N THR A 210 -5.82 -5.82 3.27
CA THR A 210 -6.97 -6.13 4.13
C THR A 210 -6.85 -7.48 4.85
N ASN A 211 -6.30 -8.48 4.16
CA ASN A 211 -6.25 -9.87 4.63
C ASN A 211 -4.82 -10.38 4.83
N SER A 212 -3.85 -9.48 4.94
CA SER A 212 -2.44 -9.80 5.01
C SER A 212 -1.74 -8.86 6.00
N PRO A 213 -0.71 -9.33 6.72
CA PRO A 213 0.05 -8.49 7.63
C PRO A 213 0.98 -7.51 6.88
N TYR A 214 1.10 -7.64 5.56
CA TYR A 214 2.05 -6.88 4.76
C TYR A 214 1.46 -5.55 4.29
N PHE A 215 2.38 -4.62 4.05
CA PHE A 215 2.11 -3.41 3.31
C PHE A 215 2.56 -3.63 1.86
N VAL A 216 1.88 -3.00 0.90
CA VAL A 216 2.19 -3.13 -0.53
C VAL A 216 2.25 -1.78 -1.22
N ALA A 217 3.04 -1.70 -2.30
CA ALA A 217 3.08 -0.59 -3.23
C ALA A 217 3.03 -1.11 -4.68
N PRO A 218 2.20 -0.55 -5.58
CA PRO A 218 1.13 0.42 -5.29
C PRO A 218 0.07 -0.15 -4.34
N GLY A 219 -0.69 0.74 -3.69
CA GLY A 219 -1.83 0.36 -2.86
C GLY A 219 -3.02 -0.07 -3.72
N GLN A 220 -4.15 -0.41 -3.10
CA GLN A 220 -5.33 -0.90 -3.82
C GLN A 220 -6.01 0.18 -4.69
N ILE A 221 -5.75 1.46 -4.41
CA ILE A 221 -6.30 2.59 -5.18
C ILE A 221 -5.33 3.07 -6.26
N ALA A 222 -4.06 3.24 -5.91
CA ALA A 222 -3.05 3.85 -6.77
C ALA A 222 -1.66 3.76 -6.13
N SER A 223 -0.63 4.15 -6.89
CA SER A 223 0.64 4.62 -6.32
C SER A 223 0.46 6.06 -5.83
N ILE A 224 0.93 6.35 -4.61
CA ILE A 224 0.88 7.70 -4.03
C ILE A 224 2.33 8.12 -3.77
N GLN A 225 2.66 9.35 -4.16
CA GLN A 225 3.98 9.94 -3.92
C GLN A 225 3.84 11.39 -3.46
N TYR A 226 4.70 11.80 -2.54
CA TYR A 226 4.93 13.22 -2.26
C TYR A 226 6.27 13.65 -2.83
N LEU A 227 6.29 14.84 -3.40
CA LEU A 227 7.51 15.58 -3.72
C LEU A 227 7.60 16.79 -2.81
N ALA A 228 8.74 16.98 -2.17
CA ALA A 228 8.98 18.10 -1.27
C ALA A 228 10.39 18.69 -1.43
N PRO A 229 10.63 19.95 -1.03
CA PRO A 229 11.99 20.51 -0.99
C PRO A 229 12.92 19.70 -0.07
N GLN A 230 14.23 19.78 -0.26
CA GLN A 230 15.18 19.09 0.63
C GLN A 230 15.09 19.54 2.10
N ASN A 231 14.75 20.81 2.31
CA ASN A 231 14.49 21.43 3.60
C ASN A 231 12.97 21.55 3.87
N TYR A 232 12.22 20.49 3.59
CA TYR A 232 10.78 20.47 3.77
C TYR A 232 10.36 20.76 5.22
N ASN A 233 9.16 21.31 5.38
CA ASN A 233 8.51 21.58 6.65
C ASN A 233 7.57 20.41 7.00
N GLU A 234 7.71 19.86 8.20
CA GLU A 234 6.85 18.78 8.71
C GLU A 234 5.37 19.16 8.75
N ASP A 235 5.02 20.43 8.97
CA ASP A 235 3.63 20.87 8.97
C ASP A 235 3.01 20.87 7.56
N SER A 236 3.83 21.13 6.53
CA SER A 236 3.38 20.96 5.14
C SER A 236 3.14 19.49 4.80
N LEU A 237 3.98 18.59 5.32
CA LEU A 237 3.77 17.15 5.18
C LEU A 237 2.50 16.66 5.90
N LYS A 238 2.20 17.21 7.10
CA LYS A 238 0.95 16.93 7.79
C LYS A 238 -0.26 17.44 7.01
N GLU A 239 -0.20 18.64 6.42
CA GLU A 239 -1.28 19.14 5.54
C GLU A 239 -1.54 18.15 4.39
N MET A 240 -0.47 17.65 3.76
CA MET A 240 -0.59 16.65 2.69
C MET A 240 -1.21 15.34 3.19
N ASP A 241 -0.85 14.89 4.40
CA ASP A 241 -1.47 13.71 5.03
C ASP A 241 -2.96 13.91 5.30
N GLU A 242 -3.40 15.09 5.75
CA GLU A 242 -4.82 15.41 5.91
C GLU A 242 -5.57 15.36 4.57
N ILE A 243 -4.93 15.78 3.47
CA ILE A 243 -5.50 15.62 2.12
C ILE A 243 -5.66 14.13 1.79
N ILE A 244 -4.60 13.33 1.92
CA ILE A 244 -4.63 11.90 1.60
C ILE A 244 -5.59 11.12 2.50
N LYS A 245 -5.83 11.54 3.74
CA LYS A 245 -6.84 10.94 4.60
C LYS A 245 -8.24 10.99 3.99
N THR A 246 -8.53 11.93 3.10
CA THR A 246 -9.83 11.99 2.44
C THR A 246 -9.97 11.02 1.25
N LEU A 247 -8.88 10.35 0.86
CA LEU A 247 -8.88 9.42 -0.25
C LEU A 247 -9.83 8.24 0.01
N LYS A 248 -10.69 7.96 -0.96
CA LYS A 248 -11.62 6.81 -0.93
C LYS A 248 -11.88 6.30 -2.33
N THR A 249 -12.27 5.03 -2.42
CA THR A 249 -12.77 4.44 -3.67
C THR A 249 -14.15 5.01 -4.00
N VAL A 250 -14.44 5.09 -5.29
CA VAL A 250 -15.77 5.42 -5.81
C VAL A 250 -16.32 4.16 -6.46
N GLU A 251 -17.53 3.78 -6.05
CA GLU A 251 -18.27 2.64 -6.61
C GLU A 251 -18.89 2.97 -7.97
#